data_AF-A0A965LWE9-F1
#
_entry.id   AF-A0A965LWE9-F1
#
_cell.length_a   1.000
_cell.length_b   1.000
_cell.length_c   1.000
_cell.angle_alpha   90.00
_cell.angle_beta   90.00
_cell.angle_gamma   90.00
#
_symmetry.space_group_name_H-M   'P 1'
#
loop_
_entity.id
_entity.type
_entity.pdbx_description
1 polymer ?
#
loop_
_entity_poly.entity_id
_entity_poly.type
_entity_poly.pdbx_seq_one_letter_code
_entity_poly.pdbx_strand_id
1 'polypeptide(L)'
;MHGWLRPGLAAATLIAFLPIRVAALEVRMTCQHQGKTYWVSYDSNQKLFRSGDPDAGSRFRVKRDQVDSDGVLVWVGAQMMGGERDLLAFFGNDTKWLRHFYGNGSQIMHRCQ
;
A
#
# COMPACT_ATOMS: atom_id res chain seq x y z
N MET A 1 19.05 -46.31 50.08
CA MET A 1 19.15 -45.95 48.64
C MET A 1 18.34 -44.68 48.45
N HIS A 2 19.02 -43.55 48.23
CA HIS A 2 18.41 -42.21 48.14
C HIS A 2 18.06 -41.89 46.68
N GLY A 3 16.79 -41.65 46.38
CA GLY A 3 16.33 -41.15 45.08
C GLY A 3 15.58 -39.84 45.26
N TRP A 4 16.26 -38.72 45.01
CA TRP A 4 15.66 -37.38 44.98
C TRP A 4 15.21 -37.06 43.55
N LEU A 5 13.90 -36.91 43.33
CA LEU A 5 13.33 -36.39 42.08
C LEU A 5 13.29 -34.86 42.14
N ARG A 6 14.03 -34.21 41.25
CA ARG A 6 13.99 -32.75 41.05
C ARG A 6 12.80 -32.39 40.13
N PRO A 7 11.90 -31.48 40.54
CA PRO A 7 10.92 -30.92 39.62
C PRO A 7 11.59 -29.83 38.77
N GLY A 8 11.61 -30.04 37.45
CA GLY A 8 12.00 -29.02 36.47
C GLY A 8 10.90 -27.97 36.33
N LEU A 9 11.21 -26.73 36.69
CA LEU A 9 10.38 -25.56 36.40
C LEU A 9 10.43 -25.29 34.88
N ALA A 10 9.34 -25.57 34.18
CA ALA A 10 9.12 -25.06 32.84
C ALA A 10 8.79 -23.56 32.94
N ALA A 11 9.74 -22.71 32.56
CA ALA A 11 9.50 -21.28 32.41
C ALA A 11 8.65 -21.06 31.15
N ALA A 12 7.37 -20.72 31.34
CA ALA A 12 6.49 -20.28 30.26
C ALA A 12 6.81 -18.81 29.94
N THR A 13 7.52 -18.57 28.84
CA THR A 13 7.80 -17.22 28.35
C THR A 13 6.53 -16.61 27.76
N LEU A 14 5.89 -15.70 28.51
CA LEU A 14 4.79 -14.88 28.02
C LEU A 14 5.31 -13.87 26.99
N ILE A 15 5.08 -14.14 25.70
CA ILE A 15 5.31 -13.15 24.64
C ILE A 15 4.15 -12.15 24.69
N ALA A 16 4.38 -10.98 25.29
CA ALA A 16 3.44 -9.88 25.28
C ALA A 16 3.38 -9.27 23.86
N PHE A 17 2.30 -9.52 23.13
CA PHE A 17 2.00 -8.85 21.88
C PHE A 17 1.57 -7.41 22.16
N LEU A 18 2.53 -6.49 22.17
CA LEU A 18 2.24 -5.05 22.17
C LEU A 18 1.62 -4.68 20.81
N PRO A 19 0.44 -4.05 20.77
CA PRO A 19 -0.15 -3.61 19.51
C PRO A 19 0.71 -2.51 18.90
N ILE A 20 1.36 -2.81 17.78
CA ILE A 20 2.07 -1.82 16.97
C ILE A 20 1.01 -0.84 16.45
N ARG A 21 0.96 0.36 17.01
CA ARG A 21 0.18 1.45 16.45
C ARG A 21 0.88 1.89 15.17
N VAL A 22 0.35 1.48 14.02
CA VAL A 22 0.78 2.02 12.72
C VAL A 22 0.48 3.50 12.75
N ALA A 23 1.52 4.34 12.77
CA ALA A 23 1.37 5.78 12.70
C ALA A 23 0.67 6.16 11.38
N ALA A 24 -0.17 7.20 11.41
CA ALA A 24 -0.74 7.77 10.20
C ALA A 24 0.37 8.11 9.21
N LEU A 25 0.26 7.60 7.98
CA LEU A 25 1.28 7.72 6.94
C LEU A 25 0.66 8.41 5.72
N GLU A 26 1.24 9.54 5.34
CA GLU A 26 0.94 10.20 4.08
C GLU A 26 2.14 10.04 3.15
N VAL A 27 1.91 9.45 1.98
CA VAL A 27 2.93 9.25 0.94
C VAL A 27 2.51 9.94 -0.35
N ARG A 28 3.49 10.45 -1.08
CA ARG A 28 3.30 11.11 -2.36
C ARG A 28 4.39 10.69 -3.34
N MET A 29 4.02 10.61 -4.61
CA MET A 29 4.95 10.40 -5.72
C MET A 29 4.55 11.29 -6.90
N THR A 30 5.52 11.55 -7.77
CA THR A 30 5.33 12.27 -9.03
C THR A 30 5.54 11.29 -10.18
N CYS A 31 4.54 11.13 -11.03
CA CYS A 31 4.53 10.19 -12.14
C CYS A 31 4.68 10.92 -13.49
N GLN A 32 5.26 10.23 -14.47
CA GLN A 32 5.37 10.71 -15.84
C GLN A 32 4.71 9.74 -16.83
N HIS A 33 3.83 10.26 -17.69
CA HIS A 33 3.21 9.49 -18.77
C HIS A 33 2.93 10.39 -19.99
N GLN A 34 3.30 9.93 -21.18
CA GLN A 34 3.09 10.67 -22.46
C GLN A 34 3.55 12.14 -22.41
N GLY A 35 4.69 12.42 -21.77
CA GLY A 35 5.23 13.77 -21.63
C GLY A 35 4.51 14.65 -20.60
N LYS A 36 3.45 14.16 -19.95
CA LYS A 36 2.79 14.83 -18.82
C LYS A 36 3.41 14.38 -17.51
N THR A 37 3.61 15.33 -16.60
CA THR A 37 4.00 15.07 -15.20
C THR A 37 2.82 15.37 -14.31
N TYR A 38 2.50 14.46 -13.39
CA TYR A 38 1.40 14.63 -12.44
C TYR A 38 1.73 13.96 -11.11
N TRP A 39 1.00 14.32 -10.05
CA TRP A 39 1.25 13.77 -8.72
C TRP A 39 0.20 12.73 -8.33
N VAL A 40 0.57 11.85 -7.41
CA VAL A 40 -0.30 10.85 -6.78
C VAL A 40 0.00 10.85 -5.29
N SER A 41 -1.02 10.82 -4.44
CA SER A 41 -0.85 10.73 -2.99
C SER A 41 -1.81 9.72 -2.35
N TYR A 42 -1.39 9.20 -1.21
CA TYR A 42 -2.17 8.32 -0.36
C TYR A 42 -2.01 8.70 1.11
N ASP A 43 -3.14 8.89 1.79
CA ASP A 43 -3.23 9.05 3.25
C ASP A 43 -3.83 7.77 3.85
N SER A 44 -3.03 7.05 4.63
CA SER A 44 -3.41 5.76 5.22
C SER A 44 -4.43 5.88 6.35
N ASN A 45 -4.49 7.03 7.02
CA ASN A 45 -5.41 7.30 8.11
C ASN A 45 -6.82 7.60 7.58
N GLN A 46 -6.91 8.37 6.50
CA GLN A 46 -8.17 8.72 5.85
C GLN A 46 -8.61 7.70 4.80
N LYS A 47 -7.75 6.74 4.45
CA LYS A 47 -7.91 5.85 3.28
C LYS A 47 -8.22 6.65 2.01
N LEU A 48 -7.50 7.77 1.84
CA LEU A 48 -7.74 8.75 0.79
C LEU A 48 -6.65 8.66 -0.26
N PHE A 49 -7.03 8.32 -1.49
CA PHE A 49 -6.15 8.34 -2.65
C PHE A 49 -6.50 9.52 -3.55
N ARG A 50 -5.48 10.23 -4.04
CA ARG A 50 -5.64 11.41 -4.88
C ARG A 50 -4.65 11.38 -6.02
N SER A 51 -5.05 11.94 -7.16
CA SER A 51 -4.18 12.13 -8.31
C SER A 51 -4.44 13.49 -8.95
N GLY A 52 -3.37 14.09 -9.47
CA GLY A 52 -3.44 15.24 -10.36
C GLY A 52 -3.47 14.86 -11.85
N ASP A 53 -3.56 13.57 -12.19
CA ASP A 53 -3.71 13.11 -13.57
C ASP A 53 -5.05 13.61 -14.14
N PRO A 54 -5.06 14.44 -15.19
CA PRO A 54 -6.31 14.93 -15.78
C PRO A 54 -7.12 13.80 -16.46
N ASP A 55 -6.46 12.71 -16.84
CA ASP A 55 -7.11 11.58 -17.51
C ASP A 55 -7.69 10.57 -16.50
N ALA A 56 -7.25 10.64 -15.24
CA ALA A 56 -7.85 9.91 -14.13
C ALA A 56 -9.02 10.72 -13.53
N GLY A 57 -10.17 10.08 -13.30
CA GLY A 57 -11.30 10.79 -12.70
C GLY A 57 -11.01 11.24 -11.27
N SER A 58 -11.88 12.12 -10.75
CA SER A 58 -11.73 12.71 -9.42
C SER A 58 -12.15 11.81 -8.26
N ARG A 59 -12.72 10.63 -8.56
CA ARG A 59 -13.27 9.70 -7.57
C ARG A 59 -12.46 8.41 -7.54
N PHE A 60 -11.74 8.24 -6.44
CA PHE A 60 -10.95 7.07 -6.13
C PHE A 60 -11.53 6.37 -4.90
N ARG A 61 -11.64 5.05 -4.96
CA ARG A 61 -12.00 4.20 -3.83
C ARG A 61 -10.83 3.29 -3.51
N VAL A 62 -10.23 3.45 -2.35
CA VAL A 62 -9.20 2.51 -1.86
C VAL A 62 -9.90 1.18 -1.57
N LYS A 63 -9.49 0.14 -2.28
CA LYS A 63 -10.00 -1.23 -2.12
C LYS A 63 -9.20 -2.00 -1.08
N ARG A 64 -7.88 -1.83 -1.13
CA ARG A 64 -6.92 -2.48 -0.23
C ARG A 64 -5.65 -1.66 -0.19
N ASP A 65 -4.97 -1.69 0.94
CA ASP A 65 -3.61 -1.20 1.09
C ASP A 65 -2.78 -2.18 1.92
N GLN A 66 -1.48 -2.19 1.68
CA GLN A 66 -0.47 -2.91 2.44
C GLN A 66 0.66 -1.92 2.73
N VAL A 67 1.08 -1.88 4.00
CA VAL A 67 2.20 -1.07 4.47
C VAL A 67 3.22 -2.04 5.06
N ASP A 68 4.44 -2.02 4.55
CA ASP A 68 5.55 -2.83 5.03
C ASP A 68 6.86 -2.02 5.02
N SER A 69 7.99 -2.71 5.24
CA SER A 69 9.32 -2.07 5.27
C SER A 69 9.75 -1.52 3.92
N ASP A 70 9.22 -2.06 2.82
CA ASP A 70 9.68 -1.77 1.46
C ASP A 70 8.88 -0.61 0.86
N GLY A 71 7.66 -0.39 1.37
CA GLY A 71 6.87 0.81 1.11
C GLY A 71 5.38 0.61 1.34
N VAL A 72 4.59 1.32 0.55
CA VAL A 72 3.11 1.22 0.58
C VAL A 72 2.59 0.76 -0.78
N LEU A 73 1.82 -0.31 -0.79
CA LEU A 73 1.08 -0.78 -1.96
C LEU A 73 -0.41 -0.47 -1.78
N VAL A 74 -1.02 0.22 -2.74
CA VAL A 74 -2.42 0.65 -2.67
C VAL A 74 -3.17 0.21 -3.92
N TRP A 75 -4.21 -0.61 -3.73
CA TRP A 75 -5.16 -0.96 -4.78
C TRP A 75 -6.35 -0.01 -4.71
N VAL A 76 -6.62 0.66 -5.83
CA VAL A 76 -7.64 1.70 -5.95
C VAL A 76 -8.57 1.41 -7.11
N GLY A 77 -9.87 1.53 -6.91
CA GLY A 77 -10.84 1.67 -7.99
C GLY A 77 -10.95 3.14 -8.39
N ALA A 78 -10.67 3.46 -9.64
CA ALA A 78 -10.79 4.80 -10.21
C ALA A 78 -11.96 4.84 -11.19
N GLN A 79 -12.85 5.83 -11.04
CA GLN A 79 -13.87 6.08 -12.05
C GLN A 79 -13.20 6.82 -13.22
N MET A 80 -13.06 6.16 -14.37
CA MET A 80 -12.48 6.75 -15.59
C MET A 80 -13.51 6.81 -16.71
N MET A 81 -13.19 7.49 -17.81
CA MET A 81 -14.00 7.40 -19.03
C MET A 81 -14.08 5.93 -19.49
N GLY A 82 -15.28 5.39 -19.61
CA GLY A 82 -15.51 3.98 -19.94
C GLY A 82 -15.69 3.03 -18.75
N GLY A 83 -15.80 3.56 -17.52
CA GLY A 83 -16.21 2.81 -16.33
C GLY A 83 -15.21 2.84 -15.18
N GLU A 84 -15.49 2.06 -14.14
CA GLU A 84 -14.52 1.83 -13.07
C GLU A 84 -13.32 1.02 -13.60
N ARG A 85 -12.11 1.42 -13.19
CA ARG A 85 -10.84 0.77 -13.53
C ARG A 85 -10.03 0.53 -12.28
N ASP A 86 -9.26 -0.55 -12.28
CA ASP A 86 -8.34 -0.83 -11.20
C ASP A 86 -7.00 -0.14 -11.46
N LEU A 87 -6.49 0.48 -10.39
CA LEU A 87 -5.16 1.05 -10.31
C LEU A 87 -4.41 0.37 -9.16
N LEU A 88 -3.11 0.16 -9.35
CA LEU A 88 -2.20 -0.29 -8.30
C LEU A 88 -1.05 0.69 -8.19
N ALA A 89 -0.92 1.32 -7.04
CA ALA A 89 0.13 2.30 -6.75
C ALA A 89 1.13 1.72 -5.76
N PHE A 90 2.41 1.82 -6.06
CA PHE A 90 3.48 1.46 -5.14
C PHE A 90 4.33 2.69 -4.80
N PHE A 91 4.36 3.02 -3.52
CA PHE A 91 5.16 4.08 -2.92
C PHE A 91 6.34 3.43 -2.18
N GLY A 92 7.27 2.84 -2.95
CA GLY A 92 8.49 2.27 -2.40
C GLY A 92 9.57 3.31 -2.15
N ASN A 93 10.60 2.92 -1.39
CA ASN A 93 11.76 3.76 -1.13
C ASN A 93 12.65 3.89 -2.38
N ASP A 94 12.98 2.77 -3.01
CA ASP A 94 13.88 2.73 -4.18
C ASP A 94 13.14 2.80 -5.52
N THR A 95 11.89 2.31 -5.55
CA THR A 95 11.07 2.28 -6.76
C THR A 95 9.66 2.71 -6.47
N LYS A 96 9.12 3.55 -7.37
CA LYS A 96 7.74 4.03 -7.29
C LYS A 96 7.09 3.93 -8.66
N TRP A 97 5.84 3.50 -8.68
CA TRP A 97 5.10 3.33 -9.91
C TRP A 97 3.60 3.33 -9.68
N LEU A 98 2.87 3.64 -10.74
CA LEU A 98 1.42 3.50 -10.82
C LEU A 98 1.08 2.61 -12.01
N ARG A 99 0.23 1.60 -11.80
CA ARG A 99 -0.18 0.66 -12.84
C ARG A 99 -1.68 0.74 -13.07
N HIS A 100 -2.07 0.84 -14.33
CA HIS A 100 -3.46 0.95 -14.79
C HIS A 100 -3.89 -0.36 -15.45
N PHE A 101 -5.04 -0.91 -15.05
CA PHE A 101 -5.61 -2.13 -15.63
C PHE A 101 -6.87 -1.80 -16.43
N TYR A 102 -6.91 -2.19 -17.71
CA TYR A 102 -8.00 -1.84 -18.64
C TYR A 102 -9.11 -2.89 -18.73
N GLY A 103 -9.05 -3.98 -17.95
CA GLY A 103 -10.07 -5.04 -17.91
C GLY A 103 -10.04 -6.02 -19.10
N ASN A 104 -9.31 -5.70 -20.17
CA ASN A 104 -9.08 -6.58 -21.33
C ASN A 104 -7.74 -7.35 -21.23
N GLY A 105 -7.15 -7.43 -20.04
CA GLY A 105 -5.82 -8.00 -19.81
C GLY A 105 -4.66 -7.05 -20.11
N SER A 106 -4.90 -5.90 -20.76
CA SER A 106 -3.85 -4.90 -20.98
C SER A 106 -3.62 -4.05 -19.73
N GLN A 107 -2.38 -3.60 -19.58
CA GLN A 107 -1.94 -2.73 -18.49
C GLN A 107 -0.87 -1.75 -18.96
N ILE A 108 -0.85 -0.57 -18.34
CA ILE A 108 0.21 0.42 -18.53
C ILE A 108 0.82 0.73 -17.16
N MET A 109 2.13 0.93 -17.13
CA MET A 109 2.88 1.29 -15.93
C MET A 109 3.51 2.66 -16.12
N HIS A 110 3.23 3.58 -15.20
CA HIS A 110 3.84 4.89 -15.11
C HIS A 110 4.96 4.82 -14.09
N ARG A 111 6.17 5.22 -14.48
CA ARG A 111 7.29 5.35 -13.55
C ARG A 111 7.10 6.62 -12.74
N CYS A 112 7.37 6.55 -11.45
CA CYS A 112 7.20 7.67 -10.53
C CYS A 112 8.46 7.89 -9.68
N GLN A 113 8.55 9.07 -9.05
CA GLN A 113 9.62 9.51 -8.15
C GLN A 113 9.06 10.04 -6.85
#